data_AF-A0A7C7QXZ9-F1
#
_entry.id   AF-A0A7C7QXZ9-F1
#
_cell.length_a   1.000
_cell.length_b   1.000
_cell.length_c   1.000
_cell.angle_alpha   90.00
_cell.angle_beta   90.00
_cell.angle_gamma   90.00
#
_symmetry.space_group_name_H-M   'P 1'
#
loop_
_entity.id
_entity.type
_entity.pdbx_description
1 polymer ?
#
loop_
_entity_poly.entity_id
_entity_poly.type
_entity_poly.pdbx_seq_one_letter_code
_entity_poly.pdbx_strand_id
1 'polypeptide(L)'
;MEFLKEIIKEGRRKFLGYIEGETLKFLEELLKTDLGVQTKERRRRPFVAWYDFNTLKVVFLTQTNKKKHVNLKLCEKYNPECNWIKENSYVFQDRKRGYAGYSFKEPVFDYVYCGECKDLDFLEELNFYTF
;
A
#
# COMPACT_ATOMS: atom_id res chain seq x y z
N MET A 1 16.69 -10.02 4.07
CA MET A 1 15.69 -9.18 3.39
C MET A 1 15.31 -9.74 2.02
N GLU A 2 16.26 -10.26 1.24
CA GLU A 2 16.01 -10.81 -0.11
C GLU A 2 15.10 -12.04 -0.09
N PHE A 3 15.36 -12.99 0.80
CA PHE A 3 14.52 -14.18 1.03
C PHE A 3 13.04 -13.87 1.37
N LEU A 4 12.78 -12.78 2.08
CA LEU A 4 11.41 -12.37 2.41
C LEU A 4 10.68 -11.84 1.16
N LYS A 5 11.40 -11.14 0.27
CA LYS A 5 10.86 -10.66 -1.01
C LYS A 5 10.51 -11.84 -1.93
N GLU A 6 11.30 -12.92 -1.89
CA GLU A 6 11.02 -14.14 -2.65
C GLU A 6 9.79 -14.87 -2.12
N ILE A 7 9.64 -15.04 -0.80
CA ILE A 7 8.43 -15.66 -0.21
C ILE A 7 7.16 -14.86 -0.54
N ILE A 8 7.24 -13.52 -0.53
CA ILE A 8 6.11 -12.65 -0.89
C ILE A 8 5.80 -12.73 -2.40
N LYS A 9 6.78 -13.02 -3.25
CA LYS A 9 6.56 -13.29 -4.68
C LYS A 9 5.94 -14.67 -4.90
N GLU A 10 6.30 -15.67 -4.10
CA GLU A 10 5.83 -17.05 -4.23
C GLU A 10 4.43 -17.29 -3.63
N GLY A 11 3.99 -16.46 -2.70
CA GLY A 11 2.69 -16.59 -2.04
C GLY A 11 1.87 -15.32 -2.16
N ARG A 12 0.55 -15.47 -2.35
CA ARG A 12 -0.48 -14.40 -2.30
C ARG A 12 -0.58 -13.66 -0.95
N ARG A 13 0.52 -13.60 -0.19
CA ARG A 13 0.61 -12.96 1.11
C ARG A 13 0.58 -11.46 0.90
N LYS A 14 -0.35 -10.84 1.64
CA LYS A 14 -0.44 -9.40 1.71
C LYS A 14 0.64 -8.90 2.67
N PHE A 15 1.19 -7.75 2.38
CA PHE A 15 2.19 -7.11 3.23
C PHE A 15 1.89 -5.63 3.40
N LEU A 16 2.29 -5.11 4.56
CA LEU A 16 2.26 -3.69 4.88
C LEU A 16 3.58 -3.06 4.44
N GLY A 17 3.49 -1.91 3.81
CA GLY A 17 4.65 -1.08 3.50
C GLY A 17 4.29 0.40 3.52
N TYR A 18 5.29 1.24 3.27
CA TYR A 18 5.06 2.64 2.95
C TYR A 18 6.02 3.13 1.86
N ILE A 19 5.60 4.18 1.18
CA ILE A 19 6.38 4.88 0.16
C ILE A 19 6.65 6.28 0.66
N GLU A 20 7.84 6.81 0.38
CA GLU A 20 8.23 8.16 0.77
C GLU A 20 9.05 8.88 -0.31
N GLY A 21 9.20 10.19 -0.13
CA GLY A 21 10.12 11.01 -0.93
C GLY A 21 9.77 11.07 -2.42
N GLU A 22 10.81 11.00 -3.27
CA GLU A 22 10.68 11.10 -4.73
C GLU A 22 9.80 9.98 -5.31
N THR A 23 9.83 8.79 -4.71
CA THR A 23 9.00 7.68 -5.17
C THR A 23 7.51 7.97 -5.00
N LEU A 24 7.13 8.61 -3.89
CA LEU A 24 5.73 8.99 -3.67
C LEU A 24 5.29 10.06 -4.68
N LYS A 25 6.18 11.02 -4.99
CA LYS A 25 5.95 12.06 -5.99
C LYS A 25 5.78 11.48 -7.40
N PHE A 26 6.66 10.57 -7.79
CA PHE A 26 6.55 9.84 -9.06
C PHE A 26 5.21 9.12 -9.18
N LEU A 27 4.74 8.46 -8.11
CA LEU A 27 3.46 7.77 -8.11
C LEU A 27 2.27 8.74 -8.18
N GLU A 28 2.32 9.91 -7.55
CA GLU A 28 1.27 10.92 -7.72
C GLU A 28 1.13 11.37 -9.18
N GLU A 29 2.26 11.60 -9.85
CA GLU A 29 2.31 12.00 -11.25
C GLU A 29 1.79 10.88 -12.16
N LEU A 30 2.25 9.64 -11.95
CA LEU A 30 1.84 8.46 -12.71
C LEU A 30 0.34 8.18 -12.56
N LEU A 31 -0.16 8.16 -11.33
CA LEU A 31 -1.56 7.84 -11.02
C LEU A 31 -2.50 9.03 -11.27
N LYS A 32 -1.94 10.24 -11.39
CA LYS A 32 -2.65 11.52 -11.45
C LYS A 32 -3.59 11.72 -10.26
N THR A 33 -3.08 11.41 -9.07
CA THR A 33 -3.82 11.34 -7.80
C THR A 33 -2.97 11.90 -6.65
N ASP A 34 -3.58 12.70 -5.78
CA ASP A 34 -2.94 13.29 -4.59
C ASP A 34 -2.79 12.24 -3.47
N LEU A 35 -1.61 11.65 -3.37
CA LEU A 35 -1.19 10.74 -2.31
C LEU A 35 -0.58 11.50 -1.11
N GLY A 36 -0.72 12.82 -1.03
CA GLY A 36 -0.36 13.66 0.12
C GLY A 36 1.05 14.26 0.12
N VAL A 37 1.82 14.18 -0.98
CA VAL A 37 3.22 14.66 -1.07
C VAL A 37 3.36 16.12 -0.62
N GLN A 38 2.37 16.96 -0.92
CA GLN A 38 2.43 18.40 -0.67
C GLN A 38 2.17 18.81 0.78
N THR A 39 1.77 17.88 1.66
CA THR A 39 1.52 18.22 3.07
C THR A 39 2.81 18.03 3.88
N LYS A 40 3.23 19.05 4.65
CA LYS A 40 4.44 19.01 5.51
C LYS A 40 4.50 17.78 6.42
N GLU A 41 3.35 17.20 6.74
CA GLU A 41 3.18 16.03 7.62
C GLU A 41 3.08 14.67 6.87
N ARG A 42 2.87 14.63 5.54
CA ARG A 42 2.63 13.36 4.79
C ARG A 42 3.60 13.15 3.62
N ARG A 43 4.89 13.18 3.92
CA ARG A 43 5.94 12.69 3.01
C ARG A 43 5.97 11.17 2.87
N ARG A 44 5.05 10.47 3.55
CA ARG A 44 4.94 9.01 3.56
C ARG A 44 3.50 8.59 3.34
N ARG A 45 3.29 7.54 2.56
CA ARG A 45 1.97 6.94 2.33
C ARG A 45 2.04 5.45 2.63
N PRO A 46 1.31 4.95 3.65
CA PRO A 46 1.25 3.52 3.91
C PRO A 46 0.37 2.82 2.87
N PHE A 47 0.62 1.54 2.63
CA PHE A 47 -0.14 0.71 1.71
C PHE A 47 -0.17 -0.75 2.17
N VAL A 48 -1.19 -1.49 1.73
CA VAL A 48 -1.16 -2.97 1.70
C VAL A 48 -0.92 -3.40 0.26
N ALA A 49 -0.04 -4.35 0.04
CA ALA A 49 0.24 -4.89 -1.29
C ALA A 49 0.40 -6.40 -1.28
N TRP A 50 0.29 -7.01 -2.46
CA TRP A 50 0.59 -8.41 -2.70
C TRP A 50 0.98 -8.61 -4.16
N TYR A 51 1.72 -9.68 -4.45
CA TYR A 51 1.94 -10.08 -5.84
C TYR A 51 0.81 -11.00 -6.30
N ASP A 52 0.33 -10.70 -7.50
CA ASP A 52 -0.53 -11.57 -8.30
C ASP A 52 0.22 -11.88 -9.60
N PHE A 53 0.87 -13.06 -9.62
CA PHE A 53 1.90 -13.40 -10.61
C PHE A 53 2.98 -12.30 -10.66
N ASN A 54 3.19 -11.68 -11.83
CA ASN A 54 4.20 -10.63 -12.03
C ASN A 54 3.64 -9.20 -11.83
N THR A 55 2.47 -9.09 -11.20
CA THR A 55 1.79 -7.81 -10.97
C THR A 55 1.77 -7.50 -9.48
N LEU A 56 2.33 -6.36 -9.09
CA LEU A 56 2.20 -5.83 -7.74
C LEU A 56 0.85 -5.12 -7.61
N LYS A 57 -0.04 -5.67 -6.79
CA LYS A 57 -1.32 -5.05 -6.41
C LYS A 57 -1.08 -4.18 -5.18
N VAL A 58 -1.50 -2.93 -5.20
CA VAL A 58 -1.25 -1.94 -4.15
C VAL A 58 -2.55 -1.22 -3.79
N VAL A 59 -2.83 -1.16 -2.49
CA VAL A 59 -3.93 -0.39 -1.92
C VAL A 59 -3.35 0.63 -0.94
N PHE A 60 -3.39 1.90 -1.31
CA PHE A 60 -2.94 2.97 -0.42
C PHE A 60 -3.90 3.15 0.77
N LEU A 61 -3.32 3.53 1.91
CA LEU A 61 -4.03 3.72 3.15
C LEU A 61 -4.05 5.19 3.59
N THR A 62 -5.01 5.52 4.43
CA THR A 62 -5.16 6.80 5.11
C THR A 62 -5.69 6.61 6.53
N GLN A 63 -5.49 7.60 7.39
CA GLN A 63 -6.03 7.62 8.76
C GLN A 63 -7.30 8.49 8.89
N THR A 64 -7.67 9.23 7.84
CA THR A 64 -8.69 10.30 7.94
C THR A 64 -10.07 9.93 7.40
N ASN A 65 -10.17 9.04 6.40
CA ASN A 65 -11.44 8.76 5.71
C ASN A 65 -12.01 7.41 6.16
N LYS A 66 -13.11 7.42 6.91
CA LYS A 66 -13.54 6.24 7.70
C LYS A 66 -14.42 5.21 6.99
N LYS A 67 -14.67 5.31 5.67
CA LYS A 67 -15.71 4.47 5.03
C LYS A 67 -15.29 3.03 4.71
N LYS A 68 -14.03 2.79 4.33
CA LYS A 68 -13.49 1.45 4.05
C LYS A 68 -12.36 1.13 5.02
N HIS A 69 -12.69 0.55 6.17
CA HIS A 69 -11.74 0.23 7.24
C HIS A 69 -10.82 -0.92 6.86
N VAL A 70 -9.58 -0.84 7.32
CA VAL A 70 -8.54 -1.85 7.20
C VAL A 70 -7.96 -2.05 8.60
N ASN A 71 -8.21 -3.22 9.19
CA ASN A 71 -7.73 -3.57 10.51
C ASN A 71 -6.28 -4.06 10.44
N LEU A 72 -5.32 -3.16 10.68
CA LEU A 72 -3.89 -3.51 10.64
C LEU A 72 -3.41 -4.24 11.90
N LYS A 73 -4.28 -4.59 12.86
CA LYS A 73 -3.94 -5.60 13.87
C LYS A 73 -3.68 -6.98 13.25
N LEU A 74 -4.23 -7.21 12.06
CA LEU A 74 -3.99 -8.41 11.26
C LEU A 74 -2.64 -8.38 10.55
N CYS A 75 -1.84 -7.32 10.74
CA CYS A 75 -0.50 -7.19 10.20
C CYS A 75 0.54 -7.29 11.31
N GLU A 76 1.45 -8.24 11.18
CA GLU A 76 2.60 -8.41 12.06
C GLU A 76 3.74 -7.50 11.60
N LYS A 77 4.00 -6.43 12.34
CA LYS A 77 5.02 -5.44 11.99
C LYS A 77 6.37 -5.86 12.55
N TYR A 78 7.35 -5.98 11.65
CA TYR A 78 8.72 -6.31 12.01
C TYR A 78 9.64 -5.10 12.03
N ASN A 79 9.26 -4.02 11.32
CA ASN A 79 10.09 -2.82 11.20
C ASN A 79 9.60 -1.70 12.15
N PRO A 80 10.41 -1.27 13.14
CA PRO A 80 10.07 -0.18 14.06
C PRO A 80 9.80 1.17 13.37
N GLU A 81 10.37 1.41 12.19
CA GLU A 81 10.12 2.62 11.40
C GLU A 81 8.66 2.75 10.96
N CYS A 82 7.88 1.66 11.05
CA CYS A 82 6.47 1.60 10.68
C CYS A 82 5.50 1.82 11.86
N ASN A 83 6.00 2.15 13.06
CA ASN A 83 5.17 2.36 14.26
C ASN A 83 4.16 3.51 14.13
N TRP A 84 4.42 4.50 13.26
CA TRP A 84 3.51 5.60 12.98
C TRP A 84 2.23 5.16 12.22
N ILE A 85 2.26 3.99 11.56
CA ILE A 85 1.11 3.43 10.86
C ILE A 85 0.16 2.85 11.90
N LYS A 86 -0.93 3.56 12.24
CA LYS A 86 -1.88 3.12 13.27
C LYS A 86 -2.69 1.90 12.83
N GLU A 87 -3.08 1.07 13.80
CA GLU A 87 -3.89 -0.13 13.60
C GLU A 87 -5.19 0.14 12.85
N ASN A 88 -5.87 1.23 13.20
CA ASN A 88 -7.05 1.70 12.50
C ASN A 88 -6.65 2.53 11.29
N SER A 89 -6.61 1.87 10.14
CA SER A 89 -6.37 2.50 8.84
C SER A 89 -7.57 2.30 7.93
N TYR A 90 -7.59 3.02 6.81
CA TYR A 90 -8.68 2.97 5.85
C TYR A 90 -8.13 3.02 4.44
N VAL A 91 -8.86 2.44 3.48
CA VAL A 91 -8.54 2.55 2.06
C VAL A 91 -8.56 4.02 1.66
N PHE A 92 -7.48 4.47 1.03
CA PHE A 92 -7.40 5.81 0.46
C PHE A 92 -8.43 5.94 -0.67
N GLN A 93 -9.17 7.05 -0.67
CA GLN A 93 -10.14 7.35 -1.71
C GLN A 93 -9.49 8.22 -2.79
N ASP A 94 -9.24 7.64 -3.96
CA ASP A 94 -8.88 8.37 -5.16
C ASP A 94 -10.07 9.23 -5.61
N ARG A 95 -9.82 10.52 -5.90
CA ARG A 95 -10.89 11.46 -6.29
C ARG A 95 -11.57 11.10 -7.61
N LYS A 96 -10.85 10.46 -8.53
CA LYS A 96 -11.32 10.03 -9.86
C LYS A 96 -11.86 8.60 -9.85
N ARG A 97 -11.27 7.73 -9.03
CA ARG A 97 -11.50 6.26 -9.07
C ARG A 97 -12.23 5.70 -7.85
N GLY A 98 -12.48 6.52 -6.84
CA GLY A 98 -13.09 6.10 -5.58
C GLY A 98 -12.15 5.23 -4.74
N TYR A 99 -12.69 4.24 -4.03
CA TYR A 99 -11.88 3.26 -3.30
C TYR A 99 -11.35 2.22 -4.28
N ALA A 100 -10.08 2.34 -4.65
CA ALA A 100 -9.47 1.54 -5.70
C ALA A 100 -8.09 1.01 -5.27
N GLY A 101 -7.69 -0.06 -5.94
CA GLY A 101 -6.31 -0.55 -5.94
C GLY A 101 -5.60 -0.24 -7.25
N TYR A 102 -4.29 -0.39 -7.25
CA TYR A 102 -3.41 -0.13 -8.38
C TYR A 102 -2.62 -1.39 -8.69
N SER A 103 -2.47 -1.71 -9.97
CA SER A 103 -1.71 -2.87 -10.46
C SER A 103 -0.50 -2.37 -11.23
N PHE A 104 0.70 -2.81 -10.85
CA PHE A 104 1.96 -2.43 -11.50
C PHE A 104 2.67 -3.69 -12.03
N LYS A 105 3.04 -3.72 -13.31
CA LYS A 105 3.76 -4.86 -13.90
C LYS A 105 5.27 -4.76 -13.63
N GLU A 106 5.80 -5.63 -12.76
CA GLU A 106 7.20 -5.69 -12.29
C GLU A 106 7.81 -4.34 -11.81
N PRO A 107 8.81 -4.34 -10.91
CA PRO A 107 8.89 -3.30 -9.89
C PRO A 107 9.24 -1.92 -10.48
N VAL A 108 8.27 -1.00 -10.42
CA VAL A 108 8.45 0.36 -10.92
C VAL A 108 9.00 1.30 -9.84
N PHE A 109 9.00 0.88 -8.56
CA PHE A 109 9.25 1.82 -7.46
C PHE A 109 9.77 1.20 -6.16
N ASP A 110 10.55 1.99 -5.42
CA ASP A 110 11.09 1.65 -4.09
C ASP A 110 10.07 1.83 -2.97
N TYR A 111 10.12 0.95 -1.96
CA TYR A 111 9.26 1.03 -0.78
C TYR A 111 9.97 0.48 0.45
N VAL A 112 9.48 0.90 1.64
CA VAL A 112 9.89 0.33 2.91
C VAL A 112 8.91 -0.76 3.33
N TYR A 113 9.43 -1.96 3.54
CA TYR A 113 8.67 -3.10 4.03
C TYR A 113 8.45 -3.02 5.54
N CYS A 114 7.21 -3.19 5.98
CA CYS A 114 6.83 -3.10 7.39
C CYS A 114 6.51 -4.44 8.03
N GLY A 115 5.93 -5.39 7.29
CA GLY A 115 5.42 -6.62 7.88
C GLY A 115 4.43 -7.39 6.99
N GLU A 116 4.06 -8.59 7.42
CA GLU A 116 3.06 -9.42 6.72
C GLU A 116 1.66 -9.15 7.26
N CYS A 117 0.65 -9.26 6.41
CA CYS A 117 -0.76 -9.13 6.77
C CYS A 117 -1.52 -10.40 6.40
N LYS A 118 -2.44 -10.80 7.27
CA LYS A 118 -3.35 -11.94 7.07
C LYS A 118 -4.80 -11.44 7.00
N ASP A 119 -5.67 -12.24 6.40
CA ASP A 119 -7.13 -12.04 6.43
C ASP A 119 -7.59 -10.65 5.93
N LEU A 120 -6.89 -10.08 4.94
CA LEU A 120 -7.26 -8.82 4.26
C LEU A 120 -7.79 -9.06 2.83
N ASP A 121 -8.44 -10.20 2.59
CA ASP A 121 -8.88 -10.63 1.25
C ASP A 121 -9.96 -9.73 0.65
N PHE A 122 -10.74 -9.03 1.47
CA PHE A 122 -11.72 -8.03 1.00
C PHE A 122 -11.08 -6.90 0.18
N LEU A 123 -9.77 -6.68 0.29
CA LEU A 123 -9.04 -5.72 -0.55
C LEU A 123 -8.97 -6.16 -2.03
N GLU A 124 -9.13 -7.45 -2.31
CA GLU A 124 -9.19 -7.99 -3.67
C GLU A 124 -10.50 -7.66 -4.37
N GLU A 125 -11.57 -7.34 -3.63
CA GLU A 125 -12.87 -6.92 -4.16
C GLU A 125 -12.88 -5.46 -4.67
N LEU A 126 -11.76 -4.74 -4.54
CA LEU A 126 -11.63 -3.38 -5.06
C LEU A 126 -11.47 -3.40 -6.59
N ASN A 127 -11.87 -2.30 -7.23
CA ASN A 127 -11.52 -2.08 -8.63
C ASN A 127 -10.02 -1.78 -8.74
N PHE A 128 -9.31 -2.54 -9.58
CA PHE A 128 -7.89 -2.36 -9.84
C PHE A 128 -7.62 -1.70 -11.19
N TYR A 129 -6.78 -0.67 -11.18
CA TYR A 129 -6.34 0.04 -12.38
C TYR A 129 -4.88 -0.30 -12.68
N THR A 130 -4.58 -0.63 -13.93
CA THR A 130 -3.25 -1.13 -14.34
C THR A 130 -2.40 0.00 -14.90
N PHE A 131 -1.12 0.01 -14.50
CA PHE A 131 -0.08 0.95 -14.91
C PHE A 131 1.20 0.19 -15.29
#